data_AF-A0A1I2X7P3-F1
#
_entry.id   AF-A0A1I2X7P3-F1
#
_cell.length_a   1.000
_cell.length_b   1.000
_cell.length_c   1.000
_cell.angle_alpha   90.00
_cell.angle_beta   90.00
_cell.angle_gamma   90.00
#
_symmetry.space_group_name_H-M   'P 1'
#
loop_
_entity.id
_entity.type
_entity.pdbx_description
1 polymer ?
#
loop_
_entity_poly.entity_id
_entity_poly.type
_entity_poly.pdbx_seq_one_letter_code
_entity_poly.pdbx_strand_id
1 'polypeptide(L)' 'MTYRTVTEICRRHGISDATFYTWRSRFGGMEVSDARRLKALDEENRKLKKLLAEAMLDVATLREALGKNF' A
#
# COMPACT_ATOMS: atom_id res chain seq x y z
N MET A 1 -11.04 12.76 -26.25
CA MET A 1 -9.58 12.59 -26.18
C MET A 1 -9.24 11.13 -26.48
N THR A 2 -9.14 10.73 -27.74
CA THR A 2 -8.88 9.33 -28.12
C THR A 2 -7.38 9.06 -28.17
N TYR A 3 -6.82 8.46 -27.12
CA TYR A 3 -5.49 7.83 -27.19
C TYR A 3 -5.69 6.46 -27.84
N ARG A 4 -5.04 6.21 -28.99
CA ARG A 4 -5.44 5.09 -29.86
C ARG A 4 -4.56 3.85 -29.68
N THR A 5 -3.43 3.91 -28.95
CA THR A 5 -2.64 2.70 -28.65
C THR A 5 -2.00 2.70 -27.26
N VAL A 6 -1.78 1.51 -26.69
CA VAL A 6 -1.07 1.32 -25.40
C VAL A 6 0.35 1.91 -25.48
N THR A 7 1.03 1.77 -26.61
CA THR A 7 2.37 2.30 -26.85
C THR A 7 2.47 3.82 -26.68
N GLU A 8 1.46 4.58 -27.13
CA GLU A 8 1.44 6.04 -26.95
C GLU A 8 1.29 6.44 -25.48
N ILE A 9 0.47 5.70 -24.73
CA ILE A 9 0.27 5.90 -23.29
C ILE A 9 1.57 5.60 -22.56
N CYS A 10 2.19 4.46 -22.86
CA CYS A 10 3.47 4.05 -22.30
C CYS A 10 4.58 5.08 -22.56
N ARG A 11 4.73 5.55 -23.82
CA ARG A 11 5.71 6.58 -24.18
C ARG A 11 5.49 7.90 -23.45
N ARG A 12 4.23 8.33 -23.31
CA ARG A 12 3.88 9.58 -22.63
C ARG A 12 4.19 9.54 -21.15
N HIS A 13 3.86 8.42 -20.51
CA HIS A 13 3.99 8.27 -19.06
C HIS A 13 5.35 7.68 -18.64
N GLY A 14 6.24 7.41 -19.61
CA GLY A 14 7.57 6.85 -19.34
C GLY A 14 7.52 5.46 -18.73
N ILE A 15 6.48 4.68 -19.03
CA ILE A 15 6.29 3.32 -18.52
C ILE A 15 6.39 2.31 -19.66
N SER A 16 6.74 1.07 -19.32
CA SER A 16 6.72 -0.03 -20.29
C SER A 16 5.31 -0.59 -20.50
N ASP A 17 5.07 -1.24 -21.64
CA ASP A 17 3.82 -1.97 -21.91
C ASP A 17 3.54 -3.03 -20.83
N ALA A 18 4.58 -3.71 -20.33
CA ALA A 18 4.46 -4.69 -19.25
C ALA A 18 3.96 -4.05 -17.93
N THR A 19 4.46 -2.85 -17.60
CA THR A 19 3.99 -2.08 -16.44
C THR A 19 2.53 -1.68 -16.62
N PHE A 20 2.15 -1.21 -17.81
CA PHE A 20 0.77 -0.83 -18.12
C PHE A 20 -0.19 -2.02 -17.95
N TYR A 21 0.12 -3.19 -18.52
CA TYR A 21 -0.74 -4.37 -18.39
C TYR A 21 -0.78 -4.92 -16.96
N THR A 22 0.31 -4.82 -16.20
CA THR A 22 0.31 -5.16 -14.76
C THR A 22 -0.67 -4.30 -13.99
N TRP A 23 -0.66 -2.99 -14.23
CA TRP A 23 -1.62 -2.07 -13.59
C TRP A 23 -3.04 -2.27 -14.11
N ARG A 24 -3.22 -2.54 -15.39
CA ARG A 24 -4.54 -2.84 -15.96
C ARG A 24 -5.14 -4.13 -15.40
N SER A 25 -4.33 -5.16 -15.17
CA SER A 25 -4.78 -6.40 -14.53
C SER A 25 -5.19 -6.15 -13.07
N ARG A 26 -4.41 -5.35 -12.34
CA ARG A 26 -4.65 -5.06 -10.91
C ARG A 26 -5.77 -4.04 -10.66
N PHE A 27 -5.96 -3.08 -11.55
CA PHE A 27 -6.81 -1.90 -11.31
C PHE A 27 -7.77 -1.57 -12.46
N GLY A 28 -7.70 -2.26 -13.60
CA GLY A 28 -8.43 -1.86 -14.83
C GLY A 28 -9.94 -2.02 -14.77
N GLY A 29 -10.48 -2.72 -13.77
CA GLY A 29 -11.92 -2.81 -13.48
C GLY A 29 -12.34 -2.05 -12.22
N MET A 30 -11.45 -1.24 -11.64
CA MET A 30 -11.69 -0.51 -10.40
C MET A 30 -12.13 0.92 -10.69
N GLU A 31 -13.21 1.37 -10.07
CA GLU A 31 -13.60 2.77 -10.13
C GLU A 31 -12.57 3.67 -9.42
N VAL A 32 -12.43 4.92 -9.86
CA VAL A 32 -11.47 5.87 -9.27
C VAL A 32 -11.74 6.09 -7.78
N SER A 33 -13.02 6.07 -7.37
CA SER A 33 -13.42 6.13 -5.96
C SER A 33 -12.91 4.94 -5.16
N ASP A 34 -12.96 3.75 -5.72
CA ASP A 34 -12.50 2.51 -5.08
C ASP A 34 -10.98 2.51 -4.94
N ALA A 35 -10.26 2.96 -5.97
CA ALA A 35 -8.81 3.10 -5.93
C ALA A 35 -8.36 4.09 -4.85
N ARG A 36 -9.08 5.22 -4.68
CA ARG A 36 -8.81 6.19 -3.60
C ARG A 36 -9.05 5.59 -2.22
N ARG A 37 -10.17 4.86 -2.06
CA ARG A 37 -10.51 4.19 -0.80
C ARG A 37 -9.46 3.13 -0.44
N LEU A 38 -9.03 2.34 -1.42
CA LEU A 38 -8.00 1.32 -1.24
C LEU A 38 -6.69 1.94 -0.75
N LYS A 39 -6.25 3.05 -1.35
CA LYS A 39 -5.05 3.77 -0.91
C LYS A 39 -5.16 4.30 0.53
N ALA A 40 -6.32 4.84 0.90
CA ALA A 40 -6.55 5.32 2.27
C ALA A 40 -6.52 4.18 3.29
N LEU A 41 -7.12 3.03 2.96
CA LEU A 41 -7.09 1.84 3.80
C LEU A 41 -5.67 1.27 3.96
N ASP A 42 -4.88 1.26 2.88
CA ASP A 42 -3.50 0.77 2.92
C ASP A 42 -2.62 1.64 3.83
N GLU A 43 -2.78 2.96 3.77
CA GLU A 43 -2.06 3.90 4.64
C GLU A 43 -2.45 3.74 6.12
N GLU A 44 -3.75 3.61 6.41
CA GLU A 44 -4.22 3.39 7.77
C GLU A 44 -3.74 2.03 8.29
N ASN A 45 -3.76 0.98 7.48
CA ASN A 45 -3.25 -0.33 7.84
C ASN A 45 -1.75 -0.29 8.19
N ARG A 46 -0.97 0.46 7.40
CA ARG A 46 0.46 0.68 7.64
C ARG A 46 0.69 1.38 8.98
N LYS A 47 -0.07 2.44 9.26
CA LYS A 47 -0.01 3.17 10.53
C LYS A 47 -0.38 2.28 11.72
N LEU A 48 -1.47 1.53 11.61
CA LEU A 48 -1.93 0.61 12.66
C LEU A 48 -0.90 -0.50 12.95
N LYS A 49 -0.29 -1.09 11.92
CA LYS A 49 0.77 -2.09 12.09
C LYS A 49 1.99 -1.51 12.81
N LYS A 50 2.38 -0.27 12.50
CA LYS A 50 3.47 0.41 13.20
C LYS A 50 3.15 0.61 14.68
N LEU A 51 1.98 1.18 14.99
CA LEU A 51 1.55 1.41 16.38
C LEU A 51 1.44 0.10 17.17
N LEU A 52 0.95 -0.96 16.54
CA LEU A 52 0.87 -2.27 17.16
C LEU A 52 2.27 -2.82 17.49
N ALA A 53 3.23 -2.70 16.57
CA ALA A 53 4.59 -3.15 16.81
C ALA A 53 5.27 -2.38 17.96
N GLU A 54 5.07 -1.06 18.01
CA GLU A 54 5.55 -0.21 19.11
C GLU A 54 4.92 -0.62 20.45
N ALA A 55 3.60 -0.78 20.51
CA ALA A 55 2.91 -1.21 21.72
C ALA A 55 3.34 -2.62 22.19
N MET A 56 3.57 -3.55 21.25
CA MET A 56 4.06 -4.89 21.56
C MET A 56 5.48 -4.85 22.15
N LEU A 57 6.33 -3.95 21.66
CA LEU A 57 7.67 -3.75 22.21
C LEU A 57 7.60 -3.21 23.64
N ASP A 58 6.78 -2.19 23.89
CA ASP A 58 6.59 -1.63 25.23
C ASP A 58 6.09 -2.68 26.23
N VAL A 59 5.10 -3.49 25.82
CA VAL A 59 4.59 -4.60 26.63
C VAL A 59 5.68 -5.62 26.94
N ALA A 60 6.52 -5.96 25.97
CA ALA A 60 7.64 -6.88 26.18
C ALA A 60 8.66 -6.32 27.17
N THR A 61 9.05 -5.05 27.02
CA THR A 61 9.98 -4.36 27.93
C THR A 61 9.42 -4.29 29.36
N LEU A 62 8.14 -3.95 29.52
CA LEU A 62 7.50 -3.89 30.84
C LEU A 62 7.47 -5.27 31.51
N ARG A 63 7.14 -6.33 30.75
CA ARG A 63 7.15 -7.71 31.27
C ARG A 63 8.53 -8.14 31.72
N GLU A 64 9.58 -7.81 30.94
CA GLU A 64 10.96 -8.11 31.31
C GLU A 64 11.39 -7.37 32.58
N ALA A 65 11.05 -6.08 32.71
CA ALA A 65 11.35 -5.30 33.90
C ALA A 65 10.67 -5.84 35.16
N LEU A 66 9.40 -6.25 35.06
CA LEU A 66 8.65 -6.82 36.18
C LEU A 66 9.12 -8.23 36.56
N GLY A 67 9.57 -9.03 35.58
CA GLY A 67 10.11 -10.37 35.82
C GLY A 67 11.47 -10.40 36.52
N LYS A 68 12.21 -9.28 36.55
CA LYS A 68 13.51 -9.15 37.23
C LYS A 68 13.42 -8.76 38.72
N ASN A 69 12.20 -8.55 39.25
CA ASN A 69 11.97 -8.11 40.63
C ASN A 69 11.71 -9.27 41.63
N PHE A 70 12.09 -10.50 41.28
CA PHE A 70 12.04 -11.67 42.15
C PHE A 70 13.30 -12.52 42.01
#